data_AF-A0A1Y2HRK1-F1
#
_entry.id   AF-A0A1Y2HRK1-F1
#
_cell.length_a   1.000
_cell.length_b   1.000
_cell.length_c   1.000
_cell.angle_alpha   90.00
_cell.angle_beta   90.00
_cell.angle_gamma   90.00
#
_symmetry.space_group_name_H-M   'P 1'
#
loop_
_entity.id
_entity.type
_entity.pdbx_description
1 polymer ?
#
loop_
_entity_poly.entity_id
_entity_poly.type
_entity_poly.pdbx_seq_one_letter_code
_entity_poly.pdbx_strand_id
1 'polypeptide(L)'
;PILPLPCPPGSKPVLVLDMDETLIHARDDPHHPSAHSGDSHFVVRFPNPQSPLHAFSKHVYLRPFVHDFLEEMSRHYRIVVFTAGIRAYTEQVIRELDPRGNRITATLFRDSCQDLK
;
A
#
# COMPACT_ATOMS: atom_id res chain seq x y z
N PRO A 1 11.51 -12.16 -13.36
CA PRO A 1 11.36 -13.08 -12.21
C PRO A 1 10.80 -12.33 -11.00
N ILE A 2 9.58 -12.68 -10.56
CA ILE A 2 8.76 -11.86 -9.65
C ILE A 2 9.30 -11.79 -8.22
N LEU A 3 10.15 -12.74 -7.82
CA LEU A 3 11.06 -12.63 -6.69
C LEU A 3 12.23 -13.59 -6.97
N PRO A 4 13.49 -13.24 -6.68
CA PRO A 4 14.39 -14.19 -6.09
C PRO A 4 14.59 -13.70 -4.68
N LEU A 5 13.77 -14.19 -3.77
CA LEU A 5 14.29 -14.37 -2.43
C LEU A 5 14.21 -15.86 -2.19
N PRO A 6 15.13 -16.66 -2.76
CA PRO A 6 15.45 -17.94 -2.13
C PRO A 6 15.72 -17.59 -0.68
N CYS A 7 14.75 -17.85 0.19
CA CYS A 7 14.84 -17.52 1.59
C CYS A 7 15.94 -18.43 2.14
N PRO A 8 17.06 -17.88 2.62
CA PRO A 8 18.07 -18.71 3.29
C PRO A 8 17.38 -19.60 4.34
N PRO A 9 17.88 -20.83 4.58
CA PRO A 9 17.39 -21.66 5.68
C PRO A 9 17.38 -20.85 6.98
N GLY A 10 16.24 -20.86 7.69
CA GLY A 10 16.05 -20.07 8.93
C GLY A 10 15.51 -18.65 8.74
N SER A 11 15.19 -18.23 7.51
CA SER A 11 14.52 -16.94 7.27
C SER A 11 13.06 -16.95 7.73
N LYS A 12 12.56 -15.78 8.12
CA LYS A 12 11.12 -15.57 8.36
C LYS A 12 10.30 -15.91 7.10
N PRO A 13 9.12 -16.54 7.25
CA PRO A 13 8.20 -16.73 6.13
C PRO A 13 7.77 -15.39 5.51
N VAL A 14 7.34 -15.43 4.25
CA VAL A 14 6.84 -14.25 3.54
C VAL A 14 5.34 -14.12 3.77
N LEU A 15 4.89 -12.93 4.17
CA LEU A 15 3.48 -12.55 4.24
C LEU A 15 3.18 -11.60 3.09
N VAL A 16 2.41 -12.07 2.11
CA VAL A 16 1.95 -11.24 0.99
C VAL A 16 0.60 -10.64 1.35
N LEU A 17 0.50 -9.31 1.26
CA LEU A 17 -0.70 -8.55 1.60
C LEU A 17 -1.16 -7.74 0.40
N ASP A 18 -2.46 -7.76 0.12
CA ASP A 18 -3.07 -6.74 -0.71
C ASP A 18 -3.10 -5.38 0.03
N MET A 19 -3.29 -4.28 -0.72
CA MET A 19 -3.30 -2.92 -0.19
C MET A 19 -4.72 -2.35 -0.07
N ASP A 20 -5.40 -2.11 -1.19
CA ASP A 20 -6.73 -1.52 -1.23
C ASP A 20 -7.78 -2.53 -0.72
N GLU A 21 -8.74 -2.07 0.09
CA GLU A 21 -9.70 -2.90 0.83
C GLU A 21 -9.09 -3.93 1.81
N THR A 22 -7.78 -3.86 2.06
CA THR A 22 -7.06 -4.77 2.97
C THR A 22 -6.31 -4.03 4.07
N LEU A 23 -5.42 -3.11 3.71
CA LEU A 23 -4.66 -2.25 4.63
C LEU A 23 -5.23 -0.84 4.71
N ILE A 24 -5.86 -0.40 3.62
CA ILE A 24 -6.43 0.93 3.44
C ILE A 24 -7.72 0.87 2.63
N HIS A 25 -8.50 1.94 2.67
CA HIS A 25 -9.64 2.17 1.77
C HIS A 25 -9.47 3.54 1.11
N ALA A 26 -9.72 3.66 -0.20
CA ALA A 26 -9.53 4.92 -0.93
C ALA A 26 -10.76 5.35 -1.70
N ARG A 27 -11.07 6.66 -1.68
CA ARG A 27 -12.22 7.26 -2.36
C ARG A 27 -11.84 8.43 -3.25
N ASP A 28 -12.54 8.54 -4.37
CA ASP A 28 -12.61 9.74 -5.21
C ASP A 28 -13.65 10.69 -4.62
N ASP A 29 -13.27 11.54 -3.67
CA ASP A 29 -14.23 12.49 -3.12
C ASP A 29 -13.58 13.86 -2.85
N PRO A 30 -13.78 14.86 -3.74
CA PRO A 30 -13.34 16.23 -3.50
C PRO A 30 -14.25 17.02 -2.53
N HIS A 31 -15.38 16.46 -2.10
CA HIS A 31 -16.44 17.14 -1.36
C HIS A 31 -16.89 16.44 -0.07
N HIS A 32 -16.21 15.38 0.37
CA HIS A 32 -16.62 14.68 1.59
C HIS A 32 -16.62 15.66 2.77
N PRO A 33 -17.77 15.91 3.42
CA PRO A 33 -17.80 16.70 4.64
C PRO A 33 -16.94 15.96 5.65
N SER A 34 -15.86 16.60 6.09
CA SER A 34 -14.97 16.21 7.19
C SER A 34 -15.16 14.77 7.66
N ALA A 35 -14.20 13.90 7.32
CA ALA A 35 -14.06 12.57 7.93
C ALA A 35 -14.53 12.62 9.38
N HIS A 36 -15.36 11.66 9.80
CA HIS A 36 -15.86 11.62 11.16
C HIS A 36 -14.68 11.83 12.11
N SER A 37 -14.82 12.76 13.05
CA SER A 37 -13.77 13.14 14.00
C SER A 37 -13.29 11.88 14.74
N GLY A 38 -12.22 11.26 14.24
CA GLY A 38 -11.75 9.94 14.68
C GLY A 38 -11.11 9.09 13.58
N ASP A 39 -11.49 9.28 12.31
CA ASP A 39 -10.94 8.46 11.21
C ASP A 39 -9.56 8.96 10.75
N SER A 40 -8.55 8.11 10.91
CA SER A 40 -7.20 8.38 10.39
C SER A 40 -7.20 8.29 8.87
N HIS A 41 -7.13 9.44 8.22
CA HIS A 41 -7.11 9.55 6.77
C HIS A 41 -6.13 10.62 6.29
N PHE A 42 -5.69 10.50 5.05
CA PHE A 42 -4.82 11.44 4.38
C PHE A 42 -5.17 11.54 2.90
N VAL A 43 -4.65 12.56 2.22
CA VAL A 43 -4.93 12.79 0.81
C VAL A 43 -3.69 12.47 -0.02
N VAL A 44 -3.83 11.56 -0.98
CA VAL A 44 -2.79 11.24 -1.95
C VAL A 44 -3.08 11.96 -3.25
N ARG A 45 -2.09 12.70 -3.76
CA ARG A 45 -2.17 13.41 -5.04
C ARG A 45 -1.14 12.83 -6.00
N PHE A 46 -1.56 12.50 -7.20
CA PHE A 46 -0.67 11.92 -8.20
C PHE A 46 -1.00 12.41 -9.62
N PRO A 47 0.00 12.42 -10.53
CA PRO A 47 -0.19 12.95 -11.87
C PRO A 47 -1.32 12.25 -12.62
N ASN A 48 -2.14 13.03 -13.33
CA ASN A 48 -3.08 12.50 -14.31
C ASN A 48 -2.41 12.48 -15.69
N PRO A 49 -2.17 11.30 -16.29
CA PRO A 49 -1.53 11.20 -17.60
C PRO A 49 -2.33 11.89 -18.73
N GLN A 50 -3.64 12.03 -18.55
CA GLN A 50 -4.55 12.62 -19.55
C GLN A 50 -4.69 14.15 -19.37
N SER A 51 -4.35 14.68 -18.21
CA SER A 51 -4.44 16.13 -17.93
C SER A 51 -3.35 16.54 -16.92
N PRO A 52 -2.16 16.96 -17.40
CA PRO A 52 -1.04 17.33 -16.53
C PRO A 52 -1.36 18.49 -15.57
N LEU A 53 -2.34 19.34 -15.91
CA LEU A 53 -2.83 20.44 -15.09
C LEU A 53 -3.82 19.99 -13.99
N HIS A 54 -4.36 18.77 -14.07
CA HIS A 54 -5.36 18.25 -13.14
C HIS A 54 -4.91 16.91 -12.54
N ALA A 55 -4.13 16.96 -11.46
CA ALA A 55 -3.75 15.76 -10.72
C ALA A 55 -4.97 15.00 -10.18
N PHE A 56 -4.87 13.68 -10.12
CA PHE A 56 -5.83 12.86 -9.38
C PHE A 56 -5.61 13.08 -7.87
N SER A 57 -6.71 13.05 -7.12
CA SER A 57 -6.71 13.18 -5.67
C SER A 57 -7.57 12.08 -5.06
N LYS A 58 -7.00 11.29 -4.15
CA LYS A 58 -7.70 10.23 -3.43
C LYS A 58 -7.66 10.52 -1.94
N HIS A 59 -8.80 10.37 -1.26
CA HIS A 59 -8.86 10.30 0.19
C HIS A 59 -8.60 8.87 0.62
N VAL A 60 -7.53 8.65 1.39
CA VAL A 60 -7.09 7.33 1.84
C VAL A 60 -7.32 7.22 3.33
N TYR A 61 -8.08 6.20 3.72
CA TYR A 61 -8.42 5.86 5.09
C TYR A 61 -7.60 4.66 5.50
N LEU A 62 -6.94 4.76 6.66
CA LEU A 62 -6.18 3.66 7.22
C LEU A 62 -7.12 2.65 7.87
N ARG A 63 -6.88 1.36 7.65
CA ARG A 63 -7.57 0.33 8.43
C ARG A 63 -7.20 0.51 9.91
N PRO A 64 -8.18 0.45 10.83
CA PRO A 64 -7.88 0.53 12.26
C PRO A 64 -6.77 -0.45 12.65
N PHE A 65 -5.82 0.03 13.46
CA PHE A 65 -4.66 -0.73 13.96
C PHE A 65 -3.66 -1.18 12.88
N VAL A 66 -3.69 -0.63 11.66
CA VAL A 66 -2.79 -1.07 10.57
C VAL A 66 -1.31 -0.91 10.92
N HIS A 67 -0.92 0.15 11.63
CA HIS A 67 0.48 0.34 12.02
C HIS A 67 0.94 -0.67 13.07
N ASP A 68 0.09 -0.98 14.06
CA ASP A 68 0.37 -1.99 15.08
C ASP A 68 0.46 -3.37 14.46
N PHE A 69 -0.46 -3.68 13.55
CA PHE A 69 -0.43 -4.90 12.75
C PHE A 69 0.87 -5.03 11.96
N LEU A 70 1.29 -3.99 11.22
CA LEU A 70 2.53 -4.02 10.43
C LEU A 70 3.77 -4.13 11.33
N GLU A 71 3.78 -3.44 12.47
CA GLU A 71 4.87 -3.55 13.46
C GLU A 71 4.97 -4.99 13.97
N GLU A 72 3.88 -5.58 14.47
CA GLU A 72 3.89 -6.92 15.04
C GLU A 72 4.22 -7.97 13.99
N MET A 73 3.58 -7.92 12.82
CA MET A 73 3.80 -8.91 11.78
C MET A 73 5.20 -8.84 11.18
N SER A 74 5.87 -7.67 11.16
CA SER A 74 7.26 -7.56 10.69
C SER A 74 8.25 -8.33 11.59
N ARG A 75 7.88 -8.61 12.84
CA ARG A 75 8.67 -9.43 13.77
C ARG A 75 8.65 -10.91 13.38
N HIS A 76 7.57 -11.37 12.75
CA HIS A 76 7.36 -12.78 12.41
C HIS A 76 7.55 -13.07 10.91
N TYR A 77 7.31 -12.08 10.05
CA TYR A 77 7.28 -12.23 8.60
C TYR A 77 8.14 -11.20 7.88
N ARG A 78 8.55 -11.55 6.66
CA ARG A 78 8.96 -10.59 5.63
C ARG A 78 7.72 -10.14 4.90
N ILE A 79 7.26 -8.91 5.15
CA ILE A 79 6.01 -8.41 4.56
C ILE A 79 6.26 -7.95 3.14
N VAL A 80 5.46 -8.42 2.19
CA VAL A 80 5.43 -7.94 0.80
C VAL A 80 4.03 -7.41 0.53
N VAL A 81 3.94 -6.16 0.08
CA VAL A 81 2.67 -5.63 -0.44
C VAL A 81 2.58 -5.99 -1.92
N PHE A 82 1.51 -6.65 -2.33
CA PHE A 82 1.24 -6.95 -3.73
C PHE A 82 -0.10 -6.36 -4.10
N THR A 83 -0.08 -5.33 -4.93
CA THR A 83 -1.27 -4.51 -5.21
C THR A 83 -1.51 -4.35 -6.71
N ALA A 84 -2.79 -4.17 -7.04
CA ALA A 84 -3.25 -3.78 -8.36
C ALA A 84 -3.26 -2.24 -8.55
N GLY A 85 -2.80 -1.48 -7.55
CA GLY A 85 -2.69 -0.03 -7.57
C GLY A 85 -1.62 0.49 -8.54
N ILE A 86 -1.74 1.76 -8.90
CA ILE A 86 -0.75 2.49 -9.69
C ILE A 86 0.40 2.96 -8.81
N ARG A 87 1.63 2.77 -9.30
CA ARG A 87 2.88 3.01 -8.55
C ARG A 87 2.95 4.36 -7.84
N ALA A 88 2.64 5.46 -8.55
CA ALA A 88 2.72 6.81 -7.98
C ALA A 88 1.77 7.05 -6.78
N TYR A 89 0.64 6.33 -6.74
CA TYR A 89 -0.30 6.34 -5.62
C TYR A 89 0.20 5.41 -4.50
N THR A 90 0.52 4.16 -4.84
CA THR A 90 0.98 3.14 -3.89
C THR A 90 2.22 3.59 -3.11
N GLU A 91 3.21 4.20 -3.77
CA GLU A 91 4.44 4.65 -3.11
C GLU A 91 4.16 5.70 -2.02
N GLN A 92 3.16 6.57 -2.22
CA GLN A 92 2.75 7.54 -1.21
C GLN A 92 2.02 6.85 -0.05
N VAL A 93 1.12 5.90 -0.33
CA VAL A 93 0.43 5.12 0.71
C VAL A 93 1.41 4.31 1.55
N ILE A 94 2.43 3.69 0.92
CA ILE A 94 3.46 2.93 1.62
C ILE A 94 4.29 3.82 2.56
N ARG A 95 4.58 5.07 2.18
CA ARG A 95 5.27 6.02 3.07
C ARG A 95 4.46 6.34 4.32
N GLU A 96 3.14 6.38 4.21
CA GLU A 96 2.28 6.54 5.39
C GLU A 96 2.23 5.26 6.22
N LEU A 97 2.07 4.09 5.60
CA LEU A 97 1.99 2.79 6.29
C LEU A 97 3.29 2.41 7.02
N ASP A 98 4.43 2.68 6.39
CA ASP A 98 5.77 2.37 6.89
C ASP A 98 6.74 3.56 6.74
N PRO A 99 6.59 4.64 7.55
CA PRO A 99 7.40 5.85 7.43
C PRO A 99 8.90 5.63 7.68
N ARG A 100 9.25 4.56 8.41
CA ARG A 100 10.64 4.18 8.71
C ARG A 100 11.23 3.22 7.67
N GLY A 101 10.40 2.65 6.80
CA GLY A 101 10.81 1.71 5.76
C GLY A 101 11.41 0.40 6.30
N ASN A 102 11.02 -0.01 7.51
CA ASN A 102 11.60 -1.17 8.19
C ASN A 102 10.61 -2.33 8.42
N ARG A 103 9.35 -2.19 7.98
CA ARG A 103 8.29 -3.20 8.15
C ARG A 103 7.96 -3.90 6.84
N ILE A 104 7.87 -3.14 5.74
CA ILE A 104 7.52 -3.64 4.41
C ILE A 104 8.81 -3.91 3.63
N THR A 105 9.03 -5.17 3.26
CA THR A 105 10.26 -5.64 2.59
C THR A 105 10.27 -5.29 1.11
N ALA A 106 9.14 -5.38 0.42
CA ALA A 106 9.01 -5.11 -1.00
C ALA A 106 7.57 -4.78 -1.39
N THR A 107 7.41 -4.13 -2.54
CA THR A 107 6.10 -3.89 -3.18
C THR A 107 6.10 -4.47 -4.60
N LEU A 108 5.11 -5.30 -4.91
CA LEU A 108 4.85 -5.88 -6.22
C LEU A 108 3.59 -5.24 -6.85
N PHE A 109 3.57 -5.13 -8.17
CA PHE A 109 2.53 -4.44 -8.93
C PHE A 109 1.95 -5.35 -10.02
N ARG A 110 0.95 -4.87 -10.78
CA ARG A 110 0.35 -5.62 -11.91
C ARG A 110 1.36 -6.10 -12.95
N ASP A 111 2.46 -5.38 -13.15
CA ASP A 111 3.56 -5.78 -14.04
C ASP A 111 4.28 -7.06 -13.57
N SER A 112 4.03 -7.48 -12.34
CA SER A 112 4.49 -8.71 -11.72
C SER A 112 3.49 -9.86 -11.88
N CYS A 113 2.33 -9.65 -12.52
CA CYS A 113 1.42 -10.74 -12.86
C CYS A 113 1.86 -11.42 -14.15
N GLN A 114 1.53 -12.71 -14.29
CA GLN A 114 1.58 -13.39 -15.59
C GLN A 114 0.16 -13.44 -16.16
N ASP A 115 0.02 -13.17 -17.45
CA ASP A 115 -1.24 -13.39 -18.14
C ASP A 115 -1.54 -14.90 -18.12
N LEU A 116 -2.66 -15.27 -17.49
CA LEU A 116 -3.20 -16.61 -17.58
C LEU A 116 -3.65 -16.83 -19.03
N LYS A 117 -2.87 -17.62 -19.77
CA LYS A 117 -3.23 -18.12 -21.09
C LYS A 117 -4.27 -19.24 -20.99
#